data_AF-A0A8J7QZ76-F1
#
_entry.id   AF-A0A8J7QZ76-F1
#
_cell.length_a   1.000
_cell.length_b   1.000
_cell.length_c   1.000
_cell.angle_alpha   90.00
_cell.angle_beta   90.00
_cell.angle_gamma   90.00
#
_symmetry.space_group_name_H-M   'P 1'
#
loop_
_entity.id
_entity.type
_entity.pdbx_description
1 polymer ?
#
loop_
_entity_poly.entity_id
_entity_poly.type
_entity_poly.pdbx_seq_one_letter_code
_entity_poly.pdbx_strand_id
1 'polypeptide(L)'
;MDEVDIAERFVEERERLEFSQAAFARMLGVHRETLRKSEAGLSEFKSSLLAAATKLGVDVQYVLTGTRSPNLDAVARSVSMETIRGNVSGVGFAHTGSNVQIINTHNHVTRVKAETKPGEKHISEAQRATLKALVDQVVETEDKISTKPASHRSVWASLNAHCRVPSYSLIALDDFEKARRFLNQWLGRLSSAASAPVKNGDNWRKRHIAYIKINTKEPDEAKALADYMRRRFKHDSVSQLANDELEAVYRYVAGRRNKRK
;
A
#
# COMPACT_ATOMS: atom_id res chain seq x y z
N MET A 1 -14.54 39.90 13.16
CA MET A 1 -13.19 39.38 13.47
C MET A 1 -13.36 37.89 13.48
N ASP A 2 -13.00 37.28 12.36
CA ASP A 2 -13.42 35.91 12.07
C ASP A 2 -12.48 34.95 12.81
N GLU A 3 -13.03 33.89 13.39
CA GLU A 3 -12.28 32.90 14.20
C GLU A 3 -11.14 32.25 13.39
N VAL A 4 -11.26 32.26 12.06
CA VAL A 4 -10.24 31.83 11.09
C VAL A 4 -8.96 32.68 11.18
N ASP A 5 -9.11 34.00 11.36
CA ASP A 5 -7.98 34.94 11.41
C ASP A 5 -7.18 34.80 12.72
N ILE A 6 -7.85 34.42 13.82
CA ILE A 6 -7.19 34.11 15.11
C ILE A 6 -6.37 32.81 15.00
N ALA A 7 -6.92 31.79 14.34
CA ALA A 7 -6.26 30.51 14.16
C ALA A 7 -5.00 30.62 13.29
N GLU A 8 -5.06 31.41 12.21
CA GLU A 8 -3.91 31.69 11.35
C GLU A 8 -2.78 32.40 12.12
N ARG A 9 -3.10 33.45 12.89
CA ARG A 9 -2.09 34.15 13.71
C ARG A 9 -1.47 33.28 14.80
N PHE A 10 -2.22 32.31 15.33
CA PHE A 10 -1.68 31.34 16.27
C PHE A 10 -0.70 30.36 15.61
N VAL A 11 -0.95 29.97 14.36
CA VAL A 11 -0.02 29.19 13.54
C VAL A 11 1.25 29.98 13.25
N GLU A 12 1.13 31.26 12.86
CA GLU A 12 2.27 32.13 12.62
C GLU A 12 3.18 32.25 13.86
N GLU A 13 2.61 32.39 15.05
CA GLU A 13 3.38 32.47 16.28
C GLU A 13 4.05 31.14 16.65
N ARG A 14 3.40 30.00 16.39
CA ARG A 14 4.05 28.69 16.54
C ARG A 14 5.24 28.54 15.60
N GLU A 15 5.10 28.98 14.36
CA GLU A 15 6.15 28.91 13.34
C GLU A 15 7.30 29.88 13.63
N ARG A 16 6.99 31.08 14.14
CA ARG A 16 7.99 32.04 14.63
C ARG A 16 8.86 31.45 15.74
N LEU A 17 8.29 30.59 16.57
CA LEU A 17 8.99 29.88 17.64
C LEU A 17 9.63 28.56 17.19
N GLU A 18 9.55 28.23 15.89
CA GLU A 18 10.13 27.04 15.25
C GLU A 18 9.65 25.71 15.85
N PHE A 19 8.46 25.68 16.44
CA PHE A 19 7.88 24.46 16.99
C PHE A 19 7.09 23.67 15.94
N SER A 20 7.33 22.35 15.87
CA SER A 20 6.41 21.47 15.16
C SER A 20 5.07 21.38 15.90
N GLN A 21 3.96 21.23 15.17
CA GLN A 21 2.62 21.08 15.77
C GLN A 21 2.56 19.98 16.84
N ALA A 22 3.27 18.86 16.63
CA ALA A 22 3.32 17.77 17.59
C ALA A 22 4.11 18.12 18.86
N ALA A 23 5.24 18.83 18.72
CA ALA A 23 6.02 19.30 19.87
C ALA A 23 5.26 20.36 20.66
N PHE A 24 4.64 21.31 19.96
CA PHE A 24 3.89 22.40 20.56
C PHE A 24 2.68 21.90 21.36
N ALA A 25 1.91 20.94 20.81
CA ALA A 25 0.79 20.34 21.53
C ALA A 25 1.21 19.69 22.86
N ARG A 26 2.36 18.98 22.86
CA ARG A 26 2.93 18.40 24.07
C ARG A 26 3.31 19.45 25.10
N MET A 27 3.94 20.55 24.66
CA MET A 27 4.33 21.67 25.54
C MET A 27 3.11 22.38 26.14
N LEU A 28 2.02 22.49 25.38
CA LEU A 28 0.75 23.03 25.85
C LEU A 28 -0.07 22.05 26.73
N GLY A 29 0.37 20.80 26.86
CA GLY A 29 -0.35 19.77 27.60
C GLY A 29 -1.66 19.32 26.95
N VAL A 30 -1.81 19.49 25.63
CA VAL A 30 -3.01 19.11 24.87
C VAL A 30 -2.72 18.01 23.85
N HIS A 31 -3.75 17.26 23.45
CA HIS A 31 -3.60 16.27 22.39
C HIS A 31 -3.32 16.96 21.04
N ARG A 32 -2.49 16.35 20.19
CA ARG A 32 -2.14 16.90 18.86
C ARG A 32 -3.39 17.22 18.02
N GLU A 33 -4.39 16.35 18.07
CA GLU A 33 -5.65 16.56 17.35
C GLU A 33 -6.45 17.77 17.89
N THR A 34 -6.35 18.05 19.19
CA THR A 34 -6.98 19.24 19.79
C THR A 34 -6.32 20.50 19.25
N LEU A 35 -4.99 20.55 19.24
CA LEU A 35 -4.25 21.68 18.68
C LEU A 35 -4.55 21.87 17.20
N ARG A 36 -4.59 20.78 16.41
CA ARG A 36 -4.91 20.81 14.98
C ARG A 36 -6.30 21.41 14.71
N LYS A 37 -7.30 21.11 15.54
CA LYS A 37 -8.65 21.65 15.41
C LYS A 37 -8.70 23.14 15.73
N SER A 38 -7.99 23.59 16.77
CA SER A 38 -7.89 25.01 17.11
C SER A 38 -7.16 25.80 16.03
N GLU A 39 -6.05 25.28 15.49
CA GLU A 39 -5.31 25.90 14.38
C GLU A 39 -6.10 25.92 13.06
N ALA A 40 -7.13 25.08 12.92
CA ALA A 40 -8.02 25.07 11.76
C ALA A 40 -9.28 25.93 11.95
N GLY A 41 -9.41 26.64 13.07
CA GLY A 41 -10.62 27.41 13.41
C GLY A 41 -11.85 26.55 13.67
N LEU A 42 -11.68 25.24 13.90
CA LEU A 42 -12.77 24.28 14.15
C LEU A 42 -13.09 24.12 15.65
N SER A 43 -12.33 24.80 16.51
CA SER A 43 -12.49 24.75 17.96
C SER A 43 -12.02 26.04 18.59
N GLU A 44 -12.82 26.57 19.51
CA GLU A 44 -12.48 27.74 20.30
C GLU A 44 -11.18 27.54 21.11
N PHE A 45 -10.42 28.63 21.26
CA PHE A 45 -9.21 28.66 22.07
C PHE A 45 -9.58 28.77 23.55
N LYS A 46 -9.27 27.72 24.32
CA LYS A 46 -9.45 27.75 25.78
C LYS A 46 -8.46 28.73 26.41
N SER A 47 -8.92 29.48 27.41
CA SER A 47 -8.06 30.39 28.19
C SER A 47 -6.85 29.69 28.82
N SER A 48 -7.00 28.44 29.24
CA SER A 48 -5.89 27.62 29.75
C SER A 48 -4.82 27.31 28.70
N LEU A 49 -5.22 27.11 27.44
CA LEU A 49 -4.31 26.87 26.32
C LEU A 49 -3.53 28.14 25.99
N LEU A 50 -4.20 29.29 25.92
CA LEU A 50 -3.54 30.58 25.70
C LEU A 50 -2.57 30.92 26.83
N ALA A 51 -2.95 30.67 28.10
CA ALA A 51 -2.06 30.88 29.24
C ALA A 51 -0.81 29.98 29.20
N ALA A 52 -0.95 28.73 28.74
CA ALA A 52 0.20 27.85 28.51
C ALA A 52 1.06 28.35 27.34
N ALA A 53 0.44 28.85 26.27
CA ALA A 53 1.14 29.40 25.11
C ALA A 53 1.94 30.67 25.47
N THR A 54 1.41 31.55 26.31
CA THR A 54 2.15 32.74 26.83
C THR A 54 3.46 32.34 27.50
N LYS A 55 3.44 31.24 28.29
CA LYS A 55 4.66 30.72 28.95
C LYS A 55 5.70 30.20 27.96
N LEU A 56 5.28 29.77 26.78
CA LEU A 56 6.16 29.32 25.69
C LEU A 56 6.67 30.47 24.82
N GLY A 57 6.27 31.72 25.11
CA GLY A 57 6.69 32.91 24.39
C GLY A 57 5.81 33.26 23.18
N VAL A 58 4.60 32.71 23.10
CA VAL A 58 3.59 33.12 22.12
C VAL A 58 3.03 34.49 22.48
N ASP A 59 2.96 35.38 21.50
CA ASP A 59 2.31 36.67 21.66
C ASP A 59 0.77 36.52 21.58
N VAL A 60 0.14 36.27 22.74
CA VAL A 60 -1.32 36.12 22.81
C VAL A 60 -2.06 37.40 22.43
N GLN A 61 -1.46 38.58 22.64
CA GLN A 61 -2.05 39.83 22.17
C GLN A 61 -2.11 39.84 20.65
N TYR A 62 -1.02 39.53 19.96
CA TYR A 62 -1.00 39.42 18.51
C TYR A 62 -2.03 38.42 17.97
N VAL A 63 -2.12 37.24 18.59
CA VAL A 63 -3.09 36.20 18.21
C VAL A 63 -4.53 36.75 18.26
N LEU A 64 -4.88 37.48 19.33
CA LEU A 64 -6.24 37.97 19.53
C LEU A 64 -6.53 39.28 18.79
N THR A 65 -5.58 40.22 18.70
CA THR A 65 -5.83 41.59 18.23
C THR A 65 -5.18 41.91 16.88
N GLY A 66 -4.27 41.06 16.39
CA GLY A 66 -3.51 41.27 15.16
C GLY A 66 -2.40 42.29 15.29
N THR A 67 -2.22 42.87 16.49
CA THR A 67 -1.20 43.87 16.80
C THR A 67 -0.15 43.27 17.71
N ARG A 68 1.11 43.33 17.29
CA ARG A 68 2.22 42.77 18.07
C ARG A 68 2.46 43.57 19.34
N SER A 69 2.70 42.86 20.44
CA SER A 69 3.01 43.47 21.72
C SER A 69 4.46 44.00 21.73
N PRO A 70 4.69 45.27 22.12
CA PRO A 70 6.05 45.81 22.22
C PRO A 70 6.82 45.24 23.43
N ASN A 71 6.13 44.58 24.37
CA ASN A 71 6.67 44.12 25.64
C ASN A 71 6.93 42.61 25.67
N LEU A 72 6.90 41.92 24.53
CA LEU A 72 7.02 40.46 24.44
C LEU A 72 8.27 39.94 25.17
N ASP A 73 9.42 40.60 24.95
CA ASP A 73 10.68 40.22 25.59
C ASP A 73 10.71 40.49 27.10
N ALA A 74 9.99 41.53 27.57
CA ALA A 74 9.90 41.85 28.99
C ALA A 74 9.02 40.83 29.75
N VAL A 75 7.92 40.38 29.13
CA VAL A 75 7.04 39.34 29.67
C VAL A 75 7.73 37.98 29.68
N ALA A 76 8.47 37.63 28.63
CA ALA A 76 9.25 36.38 28.60
C ALA A 76 10.31 36.33 29.70
N ARG A 77 10.97 37.46 30.00
CA ARG A 77 11.98 37.56 31.06
C ARG A 77 11.41 37.48 32.47
N SER A 78 10.23 38.06 32.74
CA SER A 78 9.63 38.01 34.08
C SER A 78 9.15 36.61 34.47
N VAL A 79 8.88 35.74 33.50
CA VAL A 79 8.39 34.36 33.70
C VAL A 79 9.51 33.35 33.99
N SER A 80 10.77 33.77 34.09
CA SER A 80 11.92 32.93 34.54
C SER A 80 11.97 31.55 33.88
N MET A 81 12.02 31.50 32.55
CA MET A 81 12.15 30.23 31.82
C MET A 81 13.26 30.33 30.77
N GLU A 82 14.25 29.45 30.89
CA GLU A 82 15.28 29.27 29.87
C GLU A 82 14.64 28.52 28.69
N THR A 83 14.26 29.28 27.67
CA THR A 83 13.51 28.77 26.53
C THR A 83 14.40 27.85 25.69
N ILE A 84 14.22 26.53 25.83
CA ILE A 84 14.81 25.56 24.89
C ILE A 84 14.13 25.77 23.53
N ARG A 85 14.79 26.52 22.65
CA ARG A 85 14.41 26.65 21.24
C ARG A 85 14.80 25.37 20.50
N GLY A 86 13.83 24.75 19.84
CA GLY A 86 14.10 23.65 18.91
C GLY A 86 13.16 22.45 19.05
N ASN A 87 12.98 21.76 17.93
CA ASN A 87 12.15 20.57 17.81
C ASN A 87 12.87 19.33 18.35
N VAL A 88 13.09 19.24 19.68
CA VAL A 88 13.69 18.05 20.30
C VAL A 88 12.62 16.98 20.46
N SER A 89 12.49 16.11 19.46
CA SER A 89 11.75 14.86 19.60
C SER A 89 12.68 13.79 20.16
N GLY A 90 12.55 13.46 21.46
CA GLY A 90 13.19 12.27 22.03
C GLY A 90 13.74 12.36 23.45
N VAL A 91 13.70 13.51 24.12
CA VAL A 91 14.21 13.62 25.50
C VAL A 91 13.03 13.77 26.46
N GLY A 92 12.84 12.77 27.33
CA GLY A 92 11.98 12.91 28.50
C GLY A 92 12.55 13.99 29.42
N PHE A 93 11.71 14.89 29.90
CA PHE A 93 12.12 16.03 30.73
C PHE A 93 12.81 15.54 32.01
N ALA A 94 14.12 15.73 32.09
CA ALA A 94 14.89 15.42 33.27
C ALA A 94 14.86 16.64 34.23
N HIS A 95 14.66 16.39 35.52
CA HIS A 95 14.61 17.43 36.55
C HIS A 95 15.98 18.12 36.69
N THR A 96 16.00 19.38 37.13
CA THR A 96 17.22 20.18 37.35
C THR A 96 18.24 19.37 38.17
N GLY A 97 19.39 19.05 37.57
CA GLY A 97 20.45 18.21 38.17
C GLY A 97 20.66 16.84 37.52
N SER A 98 19.85 16.46 36.53
CA SER A 98 19.97 15.18 35.83
C SER A 98 20.97 15.26 34.67
N ASN A 99 21.96 14.36 34.63
CA ASN A 99 22.97 14.31 33.57
C ASN A 99 22.42 13.51 32.36
N VAL A 100 21.94 14.19 31.32
CA VAL A 100 21.37 13.56 30.11
C VAL A 100 22.48 13.26 29.11
N GLN A 101 22.94 12.01 29.04
CA GLN A 101 23.84 11.57 27.98
C GLN A 101 23.03 11.19 26.73
N ILE A 102 23.04 12.04 25.72
CA ILE A 102 22.48 11.76 24.40
C ILE A 102 23.49 10.88 23.65
N ILE A 103 23.40 9.56 23.82
CA ILE A 103 24.24 8.60 23.11
C ILE A 103 23.68 8.45 21.69
N ASN A 104 24.17 9.26 20.75
CA ASN A 104 23.89 9.10 19.31
C ASN A 104 24.63 7.85 18.79
N THR A 105 24.09 6.67 19.09
CA THR A 105 24.63 5.42 18.56
C THR A 105 24.26 5.32 17.08
N HIS A 106 25.18 5.71 16.20
CA HIS A 106 25.06 5.42 14.78
C HIS A 106 25.23 3.90 14.59
N ASN A 107 24.12 3.19 14.41
CA ASN A 107 24.16 1.75 14.12
C ASN A 107 24.77 1.54 12.72
N HIS A 108 26.09 1.38 12.66
CA HIS A 108 26.82 1.15 11.41
C HIS A 108 26.67 -0.31 11.00
N VAL A 109 25.59 -0.59 10.26
CA VAL A 109 25.33 -1.93 9.72
C VAL A 109 26.00 -2.06 8.35
N THR A 110 27.17 -2.69 8.30
CA THR A 110 27.83 -3.07 7.05
C THR A 110 27.17 -4.33 6.48
N ARG A 111 26.28 -4.15 5.50
CA ARG A 111 25.68 -5.27 4.78
C ARG A 111 26.67 -5.78 3.74
N VAL A 112 27.20 -6.99 3.94
CA VAL A 112 27.96 -7.71 2.92
C VAL A 112 27.02 -8.06 1.77
N LYS A 113 27.16 -7.36 0.64
CA LYS A 113 26.38 -7.64 -0.58
C LYS A 113 27.06 -8.79 -1.31
N ALA A 114 26.40 -9.94 -1.37
CA ALA A 114 26.89 -11.06 -2.18
C ALA A 114 27.00 -10.63 -3.65
N GLU A 115 28.17 -10.84 -4.25
CA GLU A 115 28.41 -10.56 -5.66
C GLU A 115 27.65 -11.57 -6.51
N THR A 116 26.70 -11.09 -7.32
CA THR A 116 26.01 -11.91 -8.31
C THR A 116 26.92 -12.12 -9.51
N LYS A 117 27.24 -13.38 -9.84
CA LYS A 117 27.86 -13.78 -11.12
C LYS A 117 26.76 -14.30 -12.07
N PRO A 118 26.21 -13.46 -12.98
CA PRO A 118 25.13 -13.88 -13.88
C PRO A 118 25.67 -14.81 -14.96
N GLY A 119 24.90 -15.84 -15.33
CA GLY A 119 25.22 -16.72 -16.47
C GLY A 119 26.12 -17.91 -16.15
N GLU A 120 26.96 -17.85 -15.12
CA GLU A 120 27.75 -19.01 -14.65
C GLU A 120 27.08 -19.76 -13.49
N LYS A 121 26.71 -19.03 -12.43
CA LYS A 121 26.11 -19.62 -11.21
C LYS A 121 24.68 -19.18 -11.00
N HIS A 122 24.33 -17.98 -11.46
CA HIS A 122 23.02 -17.38 -11.25
C HIS A 122 22.30 -17.16 -12.57
N ILE A 123 20.98 -17.03 -12.48
CA ILE A 123 20.11 -16.77 -13.62
C ILE A 123 20.63 -15.63 -14.52
N SER A 124 20.50 -15.83 -15.84
CA SER A 124 20.92 -14.83 -16.83
C SER A 124 20.02 -13.60 -16.80
N GLU A 125 20.46 -12.50 -17.39
CA GLU A 125 19.66 -11.27 -17.46
C GLU A 125 18.32 -11.48 -18.20
N ALA A 126 18.32 -12.30 -19.26
CA ALA A 126 17.09 -12.65 -19.98
C ALA A 126 16.11 -13.45 -19.12
N GLN A 127 16.62 -14.38 -18.31
CA GLN A 127 15.81 -15.14 -17.35
C GLN A 127 15.24 -14.23 -16.25
N ARG A 128 16.04 -13.27 -15.77
CA ARG A 128 15.59 -12.24 -14.80
C ARG A 128 14.45 -11.40 -15.38
N ALA A 129 14.60 -10.93 -16.62
CA ALA A 129 13.55 -10.18 -17.31
C ALA A 129 12.24 -11.00 -17.42
N THR A 130 12.36 -12.30 -17.71
CA THR A 130 11.20 -13.21 -17.75
C THR A 130 10.51 -13.32 -16.40
N LEU A 131 11.25 -13.50 -15.30
CA LEU A 131 10.67 -13.55 -13.96
C LEU A 131 10.02 -12.22 -13.57
N LYS A 132 10.63 -11.09 -13.94
CA LYS A 132 10.07 -9.77 -13.69
C LYS A 132 8.72 -9.59 -14.39
N ALA A 133 8.64 -9.94 -15.68
CA ALA A 133 7.39 -9.88 -16.42
C ALA A 133 6.29 -10.75 -15.80
N LEU A 134 6.63 -11.94 -15.30
CA LEU A 134 5.67 -12.81 -14.60
C LEU A 134 5.21 -12.23 -13.26
N VAL A 135 6.10 -11.60 -12.50
CA VAL A 135 5.72 -10.91 -11.26
C VAL A 135 4.81 -9.72 -11.55
N ASP A 136 5.10 -8.94 -12.59
CA ASP A 136 4.25 -7.82 -13.01
C ASP A 136 2.84 -8.31 -13.38
N GLN A 137 2.73 -9.42 -14.12
CA GLN A 137 1.45 -10.05 -14.42
C GLN A 137 0.69 -10.52 -13.18
N VAL A 138 1.40 -11.05 -12.16
CA VAL A 138 0.78 -11.48 -10.89
C VAL A 138 0.15 -10.29 -10.18
N VAL A 139 0.89 -9.20 -10.02
CA VAL A 139 0.43 -7.98 -9.35
C VAL A 139 -0.76 -7.38 -10.09
N GLU A 140 -0.67 -7.24 -11.42
CA GLU A 140 -1.77 -6.70 -12.23
C GLU A 140 -3.04 -7.58 -12.13
N THR A 141 -2.88 -8.90 -12.07
CA THR A 141 -4.00 -9.83 -11.92
C THR A 141 -4.59 -9.76 -10.50
N GLU A 142 -3.76 -9.63 -9.46
CA GLU A 142 -4.17 -9.41 -8.08
C GLU A 142 -4.96 -8.11 -7.92
N ASP A 143 -4.46 -6.99 -8.46
CA ASP A 143 -5.12 -5.69 -8.45
C ASP A 143 -6.53 -5.75 -9.03
N LYS A 144 -6.71 -6.51 -10.12
CA LYS A 144 -8.01 -6.68 -10.76
C LYS A 144 -8.96 -7.55 -9.94
N ILE A 145 -8.48 -8.55 -9.22
CA ILE A 145 -9.33 -9.58 -8.62
C ILE A 145 -9.57 -9.31 -7.13
N SER A 146 -8.50 -9.08 -6.39
CA SER A 146 -8.47 -8.99 -4.93
C SER A 146 -8.91 -7.61 -4.43
N THR A 147 -9.44 -7.56 -3.22
CA THR A 147 -9.69 -6.30 -2.49
C THR A 147 -8.46 -5.80 -1.75
N LYS A 148 -7.49 -6.68 -1.49
CA LYS A 148 -6.19 -6.36 -0.88
C LYS A 148 -5.09 -6.92 -1.76
N PRO A 149 -4.68 -6.18 -2.80
CA PRO A 149 -3.75 -6.71 -3.78
C PRO A 149 -2.35 -6.91 -3.23
N ALA A 150 -1.70 -7.99 -3.67
CA ALA A 150 -0.29 -8.22 -3.39
C ALA A 150 0.59 -7.20 -4.14
N SER A 151 1.42 -6.45 -3.40
CA SER A 151 2.41 -5.56 -4.02
C SER A 151 3.58 -6.35 -4.64
N HIS A 152 4.30 -5.75 -5.60
CA HIS A 152 5.54 -6.32 -6.15
C HIS A 152 6.49 -6.82 -5.06
N ARG A 153 6.63 -6.05 -3.97
CA ARG A 153 7.50 -6.40 -2.85
C ARG A 153 7.08 -7.70 -2.17
N SER A 154 5.78 -7.93 -1.96
CA SER A 154 5.32 -9.17 -1.32
C SER A 154 5.46 -10.37 -2.26
N VAL A 155 5.21 -10.19 -3.57
CA VAL A 155 5.40 -11.26 -4.56
C VAL A 155 6.89 -11.66 -4.65
N TRP A 156 7.80 -10.69 -4.71
CA TRP A 156 9.24 -10.96 -4.68
C TRP A 156 9.68 -11.61 -3.38
N ALA A 157 9.19 -11.18 -2.23
CA ALA A 157 9.51 -11.80 -0.94
C ALA A 157 9.09 -13.28 -0.90
N SER A 158 7.88 -13.58 -1.39
CA SER A 158 7.38 -14.96 -1.51
C SER A 158 8.19 -15.81 -2.49
N LEU A 159 8.58 -15.25 -3.65
CA LEU A 159 9.42 -15.96 -4.63
C LEU A 159 10.81 -16.26 -4.06
N ASN A 160 11.43 -15.27 -3.42
CA ASN A 160 12.75 -15.39 -2.81
C ASN A 160 12.73 -16.46 -1.70
N ALA A 161 11.70 -16.45 -0.85
CA ALA A 161 11.49 -17.48 0.17
C ALA A 161 11.31 -18.87 -0.44
N HIS A 162 10.52 -19.00 -1.52
CA HIS A 162 10.31 -20.27 -2.22
C HIS A 162 11.60 -20.83 -2.83
N CYS A 163 12.45 -19.95 -3.37
CA CYS A 163 13.76 -20.33 -3.91
C CYS A 163 14.86 -20.38 -2.84
N ARG A 164 14.56 -20.05 -1.58
CA ARG A 164 15.50 -19.99 -0.44
C ARG A 164 16.71 -19.08 -0.70
N VAL A 165 16.49 -17.97 -1.37
CA VAL A 165 17.52 -16.98 -1.69
C VAL A 165 17.16 -15.63 -1.08
N PRO A 166 18.16 -14.80 -0.71
CA PRO A 166 17.89 -13.46 -0.18
C PRO A 166 17.41 -12.47 -1.27
N SER A 167 17.79 -12.72 -2.54
CA SER A 167 17.38 -11.91 -3.69
C SER A 167 17.21 -12.79 -4.92
N TYR A 168 16.23 -12.47 -5.77
CA TYR A 168 15.97 -13.21 -7.00
C TYR A 168 17.17 -13.22 -7.97
N SER A 169 18.07 -12.22 -7.86
CA SER A 169 19.30 -12.19 -8.68
C SER A 169 20.33 -13.25 -8.27
N LEU A 170 20.13 -13.90 -7.12
CA LEU A 170 20.95 -15.00 -6.61
C LEU A 170 20.29 -16.36 -6.81
N ILE A 171 19.21 -16.45 -7.60
CA ILE A 171 18.61 -17.75 -7.99
C ILE A 171 19.62 -18.49 -8.87
N ALA A 172 19.84 -19.77 -8.57
CA ALA A 172 20.67 -20.65 -9.38
C ALA A 172 20.05 -20.89 -10.77
N LEU A 173 20.88 -21.14 -11.79
CA LEU A 173 20.39 -21.40 -13.16
C LEU A 173 19.38 -22.56 -13.22
N ASP A 174 19.67 -23.65 -12.50
CA ASP A 174 18.80 -24.85 -12.46
C ASP A 174 17.45 -24.58 -11.78
N ASP A 175 17.40 -23.62 -10.86
CA ASP A 175 16.19 -23.23 -10.13
C ASP A 175 15.31 -22.24 -10.91
N PHE A 176 15.72 -21.80 -12.11
CA PHE A 176 14.91 -20.90 -12.94
C PHE A 176 13.53 -21.48 -13.26
N GLU A 177 13.46 -22.73 -13.70
CA GLU A 177 12.18 -23.37 -14.03
C GLU A 177 11.29 -23.55 -12.80
N LYS A 178 11.90 -23.79 -11.64
CA LYS A 178 11.18 -23.86 -10.36
C LYS A 178 10.56 -22.50 -10.00
N ALA A 179 11.33 -21.41 -10.12
CA ALA A 179 10.84 -20.05 -9.89
C ALA A 179 9.71 -19.69 -10.88
N ARG A 180 9.89 -20.01 -12.15
CA ARG A 180 8.90 -19.78 -13.21
C ARG A 180 7.59 -20.54 -12.96
N ARG A 181 7.68 -21.83 -12.60
CA ARG A 181 6.51 -22.66 -12.28
C ARG A 181 5.73 -22.12 -11.09
N PHE A 182 6.41 -21.66 -10.05
CA PHE A 182 5.77 -21.06 -8.88
C PHE A 182 4.92 -19.83 -9.25
N LEU A 183 5.48 -18.90 -10.03
CA LEU A 183 4.74 -17.71 -10.49
C LEU A 183 3.56 -18.08 -11.38
N ASN A 184 3.73 -19.03 -12.30
CA ASN A 184 2.64 -19.53 -13.15
C ASN A 184 1.54 -20.22 -12.35
N GLN A 185 1.87 -20.98 -11.31
CA GLN A 185 0.88 -21.57 -10.42
C GLN A 185 0.12 -20.49 -9.65
N TRP A 186 0.79 -19.43 -9.21
CA TRP A 186 0.15 -18.29 -8.56
C TRP A 186 -0.82 -17.59 -9.51
N LEU A 187 -0.40 -17.28 -10.73
CA LEU A 187 -1.28 -16.77 -11.80
C LEU A 187 -2.46 -17.69 -12.06
N GLY A 188 -2.23 -19.00 -12.11
CA GLY A 188 -3.26 -20.02 -12.25
C GLY A 188 -4.32 -19.91 -11.16
N ARG A 189 -3.90 -19.93 -9.89
CA ARG A 189 -4.79 -19.78 -8.72
C ARG A 189 -5.59 -18.48 -8.76
N LEU A 190 -4.93 -17.36 -9.08
CA LEU A 190 -5.60 -16.07 -9.21
C LEU A 190 -6.64 -16.09 -10.33
N SER A 191 -6.29 -16.62 -11.49
CA SER A 191 -7.20 -16.72 -12.63
C SER A 191 -8.37 -17.69 -12.42
N SER A 192 -8.25 -18.61 -11.44
CA SER A 192 -9.28 -19.58 -11.05
C SER A 192 -10.03 -19.18 -9.78
N ALA A 193 -9.70 -18.07 -9.13
CA ALA A 193 -10.38 -17.60 -7.93
C ALA A 193 -11.86 -17.27 -8.23
N ALA A 194 -12.76 -17.45 -7.27
CA ALA A 194 -14.20 -17.27 -7.46
C ALA A 194 -14.58 -15.86 -7.95
N SER A 195 -13.76 -14.84 -7.67
CA SER A 195 -13.93 -13.46 -8.13
C SER A 195 -13.32 -13.17 -9.50
N ALA A 196 -12.53 -14.09 -10.07
CA ALA A 196 -11.86 -13.92 -11.36
C ALA A 196 -12.83 -13.86 -12.56
N PRO A 197 -13.92 -14.67 -12.63
CA PRO A 197 -14.89 -14.57 -13.71
C PRO A 197 -15.70 -13.27 -13.70
N VAL A 198 -15.90 -12.66 -12.52
CA VAL A 198 -16.72 -11.45 -12.34
C VAL A 198 -15.95 -10.19 -12.74
N LYS A 199 -14.62 -10.17 -12.56
CA LYS A 199 -13.77 -8.99 -12.86
C LYS A 199 -12.90 -9.14 -14.12
N ASN A 200 -12.72 -10.36 -14.64
CA ASN A 200 -11.95 -10.72 -15.85
C ASN A 200 -12.80 -11.56 -16.82
N GLY A 201 -14.05 -11.15 -17.08
CA GLY A 201 -15.06 -11.94 -17.80
C GLY A 201 -14.60 -12.52 -19.16
N ASP A 202 -13.66 -11.86 -19.84
CA ASP A 202 -13.20 -12.25 -21.18
C ASP A 202 -12.25 -13.48 -21.18
N ASN A 203 -11.39 -13.63 -20.17
CA ASN A 203 -10.42 -14.75 -20.13
C ASN A 203 -11.06 -16.09 -19.76
N TRP A 204 -12.01 -16.08 -18.82
CA TRP A 204 -12.78 -17.27 -18.46
C TRP A 204 -13.58 -17.77 -19.68
N ARG A 205 -14.25 -16.84 -20.38
CA ARG A 205 -15.03 -17.11 -21.59
C ARG A 205 -14.15 -17.66 -22.72
N LYS A 206 -12.98 -17.04 -22.99
CA LYS A 206 -12.01 -17.52 -23.99
C LYS A 206 -11.55 -18.96 -23.72
N ARG A 207 -11.22 -19.31 -22.47
CA ARG A 207 -10.81 -20.67 -22.10
C ARG A 207 -11.91 -21.70 -22.32
N HIS A 208 -13.15 -21.36 -21.94
CA HIS A 208 -14.30 -22.25 -22.12
C HIS A 208 -14.60 -22.47 -23.61
N ILE A 209 -14.62 -21.39 -24.40
CA ILE A 209 -14.79 -21.47 -25.86
C ILE A 209 -13.66 -22.31 -26.49
N ALA A 210 -12.41 -22.09 -26.09
CA ALA A 210 -11.27 -22.86 -26.61
C ALA A 210 -11.40 -24.35 -26.28
N TYR A 211 -11.75 -24.70 -25.04
CA TYR A 211 -11.97 -26.08 -24.64
C TYR A 211 -13.09 -26.75 -25.44
N ILE A 212 -14.24 -26.08 -25.57
CA ILE A 212 -15.38 -26.57 -26.36
C ILE A 212 -14.91 -26.83 -27.79
N LYS A 213 -14.31 -25.83 -28.44
CA LYS A 213 -13.81 -25.95 -29.83
C LYS A 213 -12.79 -27.07 -30.02
N ILE A 214 -11.90 -27.28 -29.05
CA ILE A 214 -10.90 -28.36 -29.13
C ILE A 214 -11.55 -29.74 -29.04
N ASN A 215 -12.55 -29.91 -28.19
CA ASN A 215 -13.18 -31.21 -27.93
C ASN A 215 -14.38 -31.52 -28.84
N THR A 216 -14.87 -30.55 -29.62
CA THR A 216 -15.95 -30.74 -30.60
C THR A 216 -15.47 -30.63 -32.04
N LYS A 217 -14.22 -31.03 -32.32
CA LYS A 217 -13.67 -31.06 -33.69
C LYS A 217 -14.30 -32.15 -34.55
N GLU A 218 -14.74 -33.24 -33.94
CA GLU A 218 -15.36 -34.35 -34.66
C GLU A 218 -16.79 -33.98 -35.10
N PRO A 219 -17.24 -34.43 -36.29
CA PRO A 219 -18.55 -34.06 -36.84
C PRO A 219 -19.72 -34.45 -35.93
N ASP A 220 -19.64 -35.63 -35.32
CA ASP A 220 -20.70 -36.14 -34.45
C ASP A 220 -20.81 -35.34 -33.15
N GLU A 221 -19.68 -34.91 -32.59
CA GLU A 221 -19.63 -34.07 -31.40
C GLU A 221 -20.10 -32.65 -31.68
N ALA A 222 -19.74 -32.10 -32.83
CA ALA A 222 -20.21 -30.80 -33.28
C ALA A 222 -21.74 -30.79 -33.44
N LYS A 223 -22.31 -31.86 -34.01
CA LYS A 223 -23.77 -32.04 -34.14
C LYS A 223 -24.45 -32.17 -32.78
N ALA A 224 -23.89 -32.99 -31.88
CA ALA A 224 -24.42 -33.16 -30.51
C ALA A 224 -24.41 -31.85 -29.71
N LEU A 225 -23.34 -31.05 -29.85
CA LEU A 225 -23.23 -29.72 -29.26
C LEU A 225 -24.30 -28.78 -29.81
N ALA A 226 -24.45 -28.70 -31.13
CA ALA A 226 -25.42 -27.83 -31.78
C ALA A 226 -26.86 -28.20 -31.38
N ASP A 227 -27.19 -29.48 -31.33
CA ASP A 227 -28.50 -29.96 -30.89
C ASP A 227 -28.77 -29.61 -29.42
N TYR A 228 -27.77 -29.78 -28.54
CA TYR A 228 -27.89 -29.42 -27.13
C TYR A 228 -28.12 -27.91 -26.95
N MET A 229 -27.35 -27.08 -27.67
CA MET A 229 -27.47 -25.62 -27.60
C MET A 229 -28.81 -25.12 -28.12
N ARG A 230 -29.29 -25.63 -29.27
CA ARG A 230 -30.61 -25.25 -29.80
C ARG A 230 -31.74 -25.67 -28.88
N ARG A 231 -31.71 -26.89 -28.35
CA ARG A 231 -32.78 -27.39 -27.47
C ARG A 231 -32.86 -26.66 -26.15
N ARG A 232 -31.72 -26.36 -25.52
CA ARG A 232 -31.67 -25.83 -24.15
C ARG A 232 -31.63 -24.31 -24.09
N PHE A 233 -30.89 -23.67 -24.99
CA PHE A 233 -30.58 -22.24 -24.94
C PHE A 233 -31.01 -21.47 -26.20
N LYS A 234 -31.48 -22.17 -27.26
CA LYS A 234 -31.91 -21.56 -28.54
C LYS A 234 -30.83 -20.70 -29.22
N HIS A 235 -29.55 -21.03 -29.00
CA HIS A 235 -28.41 -20.39 -29.64
C HIS A 235 -27.76 -21.31 -30.68
N ASP A 236 -27.32 -20.73 -31.80
CA ASP A 236 -26.62 -21.46 -32.87
C ASP A 236 -25.10 -21.38 -32.76
N SER A 237 -24.57 -20.39 -32.02
CA SER A 237 -23.13 -20.18 -31.87
C SER A 237 -22.70 -20.12 -30.41
N VAL A 238 -21.55 -20.74 -30.11
CA VAL A 238 -20.95 -20.74 -28.77
C VAL A 238 -20.58 -19.31 -28.33
N SER A 239 -20.35 -18.40 -29.28
CA SER A 239 -20.04 -16.99 -28.99
C SER A 239 -21.22 -16.22 -28.41
N GLN A 240 -22.46 -16.65 -28.64
CA GLN A 240 -23.68 -15.94 -28.24
C GLN A 240 -24.16 -16.31 -26.83
N LEU A 241 -23.64 -17.39 -26.24
CA LEU A 241 -24.04 -17.89 -24.91
C LEU A 241 -23.74 -16.86 -23.80
N ALA A 242 -24.64 -16.71 -22.83
CA ALA A 242 -24.33 -16.03 -21.58
C ALA A 242 -23.29 -16.83 -20.76
N ASN A 243 -22.71 -16.23 -19.72
CA ASN A 243 -21.62 -16.89 -18.98
C ASN A 243 -22.09 -18.15 -18.22
N ASP A 244 -23.27 -18.11 -17.62
CA ASP A 244 -23.93 -19.25 -17.00
C ASP A 244 -24.26 -20.36 -18.02
N GLU A 245 -24.72 -19.99 -19.21
CA GLU A 245 -25.00 -20.94 -20.29
C GLU A 245 -23.73 -21.58 -20.86
N LEU A 246 -22.65 -20.80 -20.98
CA LEU A 246 -21.36 -21.29 -21.45
C LEU A 246 -20.74 -22.30 -20.48
N GLU A 247 -20.90 -22.10 -19.17
CA GLU A 247 -20.51 -23.07 -18.14
C GLU A 247 -21.30 -24.38 -18.28
N ALA A 248 -22.62 -24.30 -18.50
CA ALA A 248 -23.46 -25.47 -18.71
C ALA A 248 -23.06 -26.27 -19.96
N VAL A 249 -22.78 -25.57 -21.07
CA VAL A 249 -22.29 -26.19 -22.31
C VAL A 249 -20.91 -26.83 -22.12
N TYR A 250 -20.00 -26.16 -21.40
CA TYR A 250 -18.69 -26.71 -21.07
C TYR A 250 -18.80 -28.03 -20.29
N ARG A 251 -19.66 -28.08 -19.27
CA ARG A 251 -19.90 -29.30 -18.47
C ARG A 251 -20.47 -30.44 -19.32
N TYR A 252 -21.37 -30.13 -20.25
CA TYR A 252 -21.91 -31.12 -21.18
C TYR A 252 -20.81 -31.75 -22.05
N VAL A 253 -19.96 -30.92 -22.67
CA VAL A 253 -18.85 -31.39 -23.51
C VAL A 253 -17.81 -32.17 -22.69
N ALA A 254 -17.47 -31.69 -21.49
CA ALA A 254 -16.56 -32.39 -20.59
C ALA A 254 -17.10 -33.76 -20.16
N GLY A 255 -18.41 -33.86 -19.89
CA GLY A 255 -19.09 -35.12 -19.55
C GLY A 255 -19.07 -36.12 -20.71
N ARG A 256 -19.31 -35.66 -21.95
CA ARG A 256 -19.19 -36.52 -23.15
C ARG A 256 -17.76 -37.01 -23.36
N ARG A 257 -16.77 -36.14 -23.22
CA ARG A 257 -15.35 -36.52 -23.35
C ARG A 257 -14.96 -37.59 -22.34
N ASN A 258 -15.39 -37.46 -21.09
CA ASN A 258 -15.07 -38.45 -20.06
C ASN A 258 -15.75 -39.82 -20.31
N LYS A 259 -16.90 -39.87 -20.98
CA LYS A 259 -17.56 -41.14 -21.38
C LYS A 259 -16.86 -41.88 -22.52
N ARG A 260 -16.02 -41.18 -23.28
CA ARG A 260 -15.24 -41.74 -24.40
C ARG A 260 -13.90 -42.33 -23.96
N LYS A 261 -13.50 -42.03 -22.73
CA LYS A 261 -12.22 -42.46 -22.15
C LYS A 261 -12.44 -43.74 -21.35
#